data_AF-A0A970T5B0-F1
#
_entry.id   AF-A0A970T5B0-F1
#
_cell.length_a   1.000
_cell.length_b   1.000
_cell.length_c   1.000
_cell.angle_alpha   90.00
_cell.angle_beta   90.00
_cell.angle_gamma   90.00
#
_symmetry.space_group_name_H-M   'P 1'
#
loop_
_entity.id
_entity.type
_entity.pdbx_description
1 polymer ?
#
loop_
_entity_poly.entity_id
_entity_poly.type
_entity_poly.pdbx_seq_one_letter_code
_entity_poly.pdbx_strand_id
1 'polypeptide(L)' 'MKLNQQVTTLKGIGPKRAAALANKHIVTIKDLLFLFPRQYEDKSVFYSPHVLTEGKVTITVTIHS' A
#
# COMPACT_ATOMS: atom_id res chain seq x y z
N MET A 1 -9.71 -13.23 -16.75
CA MET A 1 -9.27 -13.32 -15.33
C MET A 1 -10.50 -13.62 -14.49
N LYS A 2 -10.51 -14.68 -13.67
CA LYS A 2 -11.70 -15.09 -12.91
C LYS A 2 -11.57 -14.56 -11.46
N LEU A 3 -12.59 -13.88 -10.97
CA LEU A 3 -12.58 -13.22 -9.65
C LEU A 3 -12.48 -14.20 -8.46
N ASN A 4 -12.89 -15.45 -8.66
CA ASN A 4 -12.86 -16.50 -7.63
C ASN A 4 -11.52 -17.26 -7.59
N GLN A 5 -10.51 -16.84 -8.38
CA GLN A 5 -9.18 -17.45 -8.31
C GLN A 5 -8.44 -17.02 -7.04
N GLN A 6 -7.48 -17.86 -6.63
CA GLN A 6 -6.63 -17.54 -5.48
C GLN A 6 -5.75 -16.31 -5.75
N VAL A 7 -5.47 -15.54 -4.70
CA VAL A 7 -4.59 -14.37 -4.76
C VAL A 7 -3.18 -14.69 -5.29
N THR A 8 -2.71 -15.92 -5.13
CA THR A 8 -1.40 -16.40 -5.60
C THR A 8 -1.25 -16.40 -7.13
N THR A 9 -2.35 -16.31 -7.89
CA THR A 9 -2.32 -16.19 -9.35
C THR A 9 -1.82 -14.80 -9.80
N LEU A 10 -1.84 -13.80 -8.92
CA LEU A 10 -1.35 -12.45 -9.21
C LEU A 10 0.18 -12.41 -9.17
N LYS A 11 0.77 -11.93 -10.26
CA LYS A 11 2.22 -11.69 -10.36
C LYS A 11 2.67 -10.74 -9.25
N GLY A 12 3.62 -11.18 -8.41
CA GLY A 12 4.13 -10.41 -7.26
C GLY A 12 3.55 -10.80 -5.90
N ILE A 13 2.58 -11.71 -5.84
CA ILE A 13 2.11 -12.35 -4.59
C ILE A 13 2.80 -13.71 -4.43
N GLY A 14 3.89 -13.72 -3.66
CA GLY A 14 4.58 -14.95 -3.27
C GLY A 14 3.92 -15.65 -2.07
N PRO A 15 4.38 -16.86 -1.70
CA PRO A 15 3.77 -17.69 -0.66
C PRO A 15 3.71 -16.98 0.71
N LYS A 16 4.74 -16.20 1.06
CA LYS A 16 4.76 -15.42 2.31
C LYS A 16 3.66 -14.36 2.36
N ARG A 17 3.41 -13.66 1.25
CA ARG A 17 2.34 -12.64 1.15
C ARG A 17 0.97 -13.30 1.11
N ALA A 18 0.84 -14.42 0.40
CA ALA A 18 -0.39 -15.21 0.35
C ALA A 18 -0.80 -15.72 1.75
N ALA A 19 0.14 -16.22 2.55
CA ALA A 19 -0.13 -16.64 3.93
C ALA A 19 -0.58 -15.45 4.81
N ALA A 20 0.07 -14.29 4.68
CA ALA A 20 -0.32 -13.09 5.42
C ALA A 20 -1.72 -12.58 5.03
N LEU A 21 -2.10 -12.70 3.75
CA LEU A 21 -3.44 -12.37 3.26
C LEU A 21 -4.49 -13.38 3.75
N ALA A 22 -4.15 -14.67 3.75
CA ALA A 22 -5.03 -15.73 4.27
C ALA A 22 -5.36 -15.54 5.75
N ASN A 23 -4.40 -15.11 6.57
CA ASN A 23 -4.63 -14.76 7.98
C ASN A 23 -5.62 -13.59 8.15
N LYS A 24 -5.77 -12.75 7.13
CA LYS A 24 -6.75 -11.65 7.07
C LYS A 24 -8.06 -12.05 6.37
N HIS A 25 -8.29 -13.34 6.16
CA HIS A 25 -9.44 -13.90 5.43
C HIS A 25 -9.52 -13.47 3.96
N ILE A 26 -8.38 -13.12 3.36
CA ILE A 26 -8.29 -12.74 1.94
C ILE A 26 -7.70 -13.92 1.19
N VAL A 27 -8.55 -14.66 0.48
CA VAL A 27 -8.13 -15.88 -0.24
C VAL A 27 -8.29 -15.69 -1.74
N THR A 28 -9.32 -14.96 -2.17
CA THR A 28 -9.63 -14.75 -3.58
C THR A 28 -9.25 -13.36 -4.07
N ILE A 29 -9.15 -13.22 -5.39
CA ILE A 29 -8.96 -11.92 -6.05
C ILE A 29 -10.12 -10.98 -5.72
N LYS A 30 -11.34 -11.51 -5.60
CA LYS A 30 -12.52 -10.74 -5.16
C LYS A 30 -12.28 -10.11 -3.79
N ASP A 31 -11.85 -10.89 -2.80
CA ASP A 31 -11.61 -10.39 -1.44
C ASP A 31 -10.54 -9.29 -1.42
N LEU A 32 -9.51 -9.44 -2.25
CA LEU A 32 -8.46 -8.44 -2.39
C LEU A 32 -8.99 -7.12 -2.99
N LEU A 33 -9.89 -7.19 -3.99
CA LEU A 33 -10.46 -6.01 -4.63
C LEU A 33 -11.43 -5.24 -3.73
N PHE A 34 -12.14 -5.95 -2.84
CA PHE A 34 -13.03 -5.34 -1.86
C PHE A 34 -12.29 -4.93 -0.56
N LEU A 35 -10.97 -5.09 -0.50
CA LEU A 35 -10.16 -4.57 0.59
C LEU A 35 -9.84 -3.10 0.35
N PHE A 36 -10.68 -2.21 0.87
CA PHE A 36 -10.43 -0.79 0.86
C PHE A 36 -9.47 -0.40 1.98
N PRO A 37 -8.49 0.49 1.73
CA PRO A 37 -7.65 1.03 2.79
C PRO A 37 -8.51 1.86 3.74
N ARG A 38 -8.18 1.80 5.04
CA ARG A 38 -8.89 2.54 6.09
C ARG A 38 -8.79 4.05 5.90
N GLN A 39 -7.63 4.52 5.47
CA GLN A 39 -7.35 5.92 5.18
C GLN A 39 -6.38 5.97 4.02
N TYR A 40 -6.63 6.89 3.08
CA TYR A 40 -5.67 7.25 2.06
C TYR A 40 -4.81 8.38 2.61
N GLU A 41 -3.50 8.19 2.62
CA GLU A 41 -2.55 9.25 2.95
C GLU A 41 -2.13 9.90 1.64
N ASP A 42 -2.54 11.14 1.43
CA ASP A 42 -2.13 11.92 0.27
C ASP A 42 -0.70 12.43 0.47
N LYS A 43 0.21 12.00 -0.41
CA LYS A 43 1.63 12.39 -0.42
C LYS A 43 2.00 13.22 -1.65
N SER A 44 1.01 13.80 -2.33
CA SER A 44 1.24 14.68 -3.49
C SER A 44 1.85 16.03 -3.10
N VAL A 45 1.65 16.47 -1.86
CA VAL A 45 2.14 17.76 -1.38
C VAL A 45 3.52 17.60 -0.75
N PHE A 46 4.50 18.28 -1.32
CA PHE A 46 5.87 18.36 -0.81
C PHE A 46 6.12 19.74 -0.23
N TYR A 47 6.62 19.79 1.00
CA TYR A 47 6.98 21.02 1.67
C TYR A 47 8.50 21.23 1.60
N SER A 48 8.92 22.46 1.35
CA SER A 48 10.31 22.84 1.54
C SER A 48 10.64 22.79 3.04
N PRO A 49 11.86 22.39 3.43
CA PRO A 49 12.25 22.27 4.84
C PRO A 49 12.05 23.53 5.70
N HIS A 50 11.91 24.70 5.07
CA HIS A 50 11.76 25.99 5.75
C HIS A 50 10.31 26.33 6.16
N VAL A 51 9.30 25.61 5.65
CA VAL A 51 7.88 25.93 5.87
C VAL A 51 7.16 24.76 6.56
N LEU A 52 7.81 24.17 7.57
CA LEU A 52 7.24 23.05 8.31
C LEU A 52 6.27 23.54 9.38
N THR A 53 5.06 23.00 9.38
CA THR A 53 4.08 23.15 10.46
C THR A 53 4.05 21.86 11.28
N GLU A 54 3.67 21.91 12.56
CA GLU A 54 3.58 20.72 13.42
C GLU A 54 2.58 19.70 12.82
N GLY A 55 3.08 18.53 12.43
CA GLY A 55 2.28 17.47 11.81
C GLY A 55 3.09 16.51 10.95
N LYS A 56 2.39 15.61 10.25
CA LYS A 56 3.00 14.73 9.23
C LYS A 56 3.24 15.54 7.95
N VAL A 57 4.49 15.62 7.52
CA VAL A 57 4.92 16.40 6.37
C VAL A 57 5.83 15.55 5.46
N THR A 58 5.66 15.70 4.15
CA THR A 58 6.52 15.08 3.14
C THR A 58 7.53 16.12 2.68
N ILE A 59 8.83 15.80 2.77
CA ILE A 59 9.93 16.74 2.49
C ILE A 59 10.84 16.14 1.42
N THR A 60 11.24 16.97 0.46
CA THR A 60 12.29 16.63 -0.52
C THR A 60 13.61 17.24 -0.05
N VAL A 61 14.63 16.40 0.18
CA VAL A 61 15.97 16.85 0.57
C VAL A 61 16.98 16.34 -0.45
N THR A 62 17.80 17.23 -0.99
CA THR A 62 18.96 16.86 -1.81
C THR A 62 20.16 16.71 -0.89
N ILE A 63 20.69 15.49 -0.78
CA ILE A 63 21.88 15.19 0.02
C ILE A 63 23.10 15.41 -0.88
N HIS A 64 23.95 16.38 -0.53
CA HIS A 64 25.28 16.53 -1.12
C HIS A 64 26.28 15.82 -0.21
N SER A 65 26.94 14.80 -0.75
CA SER A 65 28.03 14.05 -0.11
C SER A 65 29.38 14.66 -0.43
#